data_AF-A0A432IK87-F1
#
_entry.id   AF-A0A432IK87-F1
#
_cell.length_a   1.000
_cell.length_b   1.000
_cell.length_c   1.000
_cell.angle_alpha   90.00
_cell.angle_beta   90.00
_cell.angle_gamma   90.00
#
_symmetry.space_group_name_H-M   'P 1'
#
loop_
_entity.id
_entity.type
_entity.pdbx_description
1 polymer ?
#
loop_
_entity_poly.entity_id
_entity_poly.type
_entity_poly.pdbx_seq_one_letter_code
_entity_poly.pdbx_strand_id
1 'polypeptide(L)'
;MRKYLTLIIIFSTYFSFAQYNENAPWLQKDQMNKNAVSKLSLKEINQKFNDYFRNRDWKAKGSGYKPFKRWEDHWKNYLHNGNVAAPSELWSAWKQKKAIAKKYNNTSNWTTLGPYTTNAKAGQGRVNTFIIDPNNANTYYVGAPSGGLWKSTDKGKNWTPLTDDLPQIGVSGIAIDPKNSNIIYI
;
A
#
# COMPACT_ATOMS: atom_id res chain seq x y z
N MET A 1 11.65 -5.38 35.08
CA MET A 1 11.60 -6.23 33.87
C MET A 1 10.78 -5.64 32.72
N ARG A 2 9.52 -5.20 32.91
CA ARG A 2 8.66 -4.69 31.82
C ARG A 2 9.25 -3.53 30.99
N LYS A 3 9.94 -2.54 31.61
CA LYS A 3 10.54 -1.39 30.90
C LYS A 3 11.69 -1.77 29.96
N TYR A 4 12.48 -2.79 30.32
CA TYR A 4 13.58 -3.28 29.48
C TYR A 4 13.07 -4.12 28.30
N LEU A 5 11.96 -4.85 28.49
CA LEU A 5 11.32 -5.62 27.43
C LEU A 5 10.79 -4.70 26.30
N THR A 6 10.19 -3.55 26.67
CA THR A 6 9.70 -2.58 25.68
C THR A 6 10.84 -1.92 24.90
N LEU A 7 11.96 -1.62 25.55
CA LEU A 7 13.17 -1.08 24.91
C LEU A 7 13.80 -2.08 23.93
N ILE A 8 13.83 -3.37 24.27
CA ILE A 8 14.34 -4.44 23.38
C ILE A 8 13.44 -4.61 22.15
N ILE A 9 12.11 -4.54 22.31
CA ILE A 9 11.16 -4.63 21.19
C ILE A 9 11.32 -3.43 20.24
N ILE A 10 11.48 -2.22 20.78
CA ILE A 10 11.73 -1.01 19.96
C ILE A 10 13.08 -1.10 19.25
N PHE A 11 14.13 -1.63 19.89
CA PHE A 11 15.43 -1.80 19.22
C PHE A 11 15.40 -2.85 18.10
N SER A 12 14.58 -3.91 18.26
CA SER A 12 14.43 -4.97 17.26
C SER A 12 13.66 -4.54 16.00
N THR A 13 12.76 -3.55 16.09
CA THR A 13 11.98 -3.07 14.95
C THR A 13 12.75 -2.09 14.06
N TYR A 14 13.81 -1.45 14.57
CA TYR A 14 14.68 -0.58 13.75
C TYR A 14 15.62 -1.34 12.80
N PHE A 15 15.87 -2.63 13.02
CA PHE A 15 16.77 -3.43 12.18
C PHE A 15 16.09 -4.13 10.98
N SER A 16 14.79 -3.87 10.76
CA SER A 16 14.02 -4.56 9.71
C SER A 16 13.89 -3.80 8.39
N PHE A 17 14.62 -2.69 8.21
CA PHE A 17 14.83 -2.18 6.86
C PHE A 17 15.83 -3.10 6.19
N ALA A 18 15.44 -3.71 5.06
CA ALA A 18 16.38 -4.38 4.17
C ALA A 18 17.35 -3.33 3.63
N GLN A 19 18.36 -2.98 4.43
CA GLN A 19 19.37 -2.01 4.07
C GLN A 19 20.12 -2.56 2.86
N TYR A 20 20.18 -1.72 1.84
CA TYR A 20 21.17 -1.84 0.78
C TYR A 20 22.55 -1.99 1.42
N ASN A 21 23.22 -3.12 1.17
CA ASN A 21 24.56 -3.36 1.69
C ASN A 21 25.58 -2.76 0.71
N GLU A 22 26.04 -1.54 0.98
CA GLU A 22 27.11 -0.87 0.22
C GLU A 22 28.41 -1.67 0.16
N ASN A 23 28.61 -2.59 1.11
CA ASN A 23 29.77 -3.47 1.17
C ASN A 23 29.47 -4.86 0.58
N ALA A 24 28.41 -5.00 -0.22
CA ALA A 24 28.10 -6.27 -0.83
C ALA A 24 29.30 -6.75 -1.69
N PRO A 25 29.66 -8.05 -1.64
CA PRO A 25 30.83 -8.56 -2.35
C PRO A 25 30.82 -8.29 -3.87
N TRP A 26 29.62 -8.25 -4.47
CA TRP A 26 29.41 -7.91 -5.89
C TRP A 26 29.56 -6.41 -6.22
N LEU A 27 29.74 -5.60 -5.19
CA LEU A 27 29.92 -4.16 -5.20
C LEU A 27 31.33 -3.74 -4.75
N GLN A 28 32.22 -4.72 -4.45
CA GLN A 28 33.53 -4.45 -3.85
C GLN A 28 34.41 -3.52 -4.70
N LYS A 29 35.08 -2.63 -3.96
CA LYS A 29 35.69 -1.35 -4.33
C LYS A 29 36.94 -1.41 -5.20
N ASP A 30 37.34 -2.55 -5.74
CA ASP A 30 38.71 -2.68 -6.26
C ASP A 30 39.04 -1.86 -7.52
N GLN A 31 38.08 -1.12 -8.10
CA GLN A 31 38.40 -0.13 -9.15
C GLN A 31 37.56 1.16 -9.15
N MET A 32 36.75 1.43 -8.12
CA MET A 32 35.84 2.57 -8.16
C MET A 32 35.72 3.29 -6.82
N ASN A 33 36.28 4.51 -6.81
CA ASN A 33 36.19 5.52 -5.76
C ASN A 33 34.74 5.60 -5.22
N LYS A 34 34.52 5.86 -3.93
CA LYS A 34 33.17 5.88 -3.29
C LYS A 34 32.13 6.73 -4.05
N ASN A 35 32.58 7.69 -4.86
CA ASN A 35 31.80 8.55 -5.75
C ASN A 35 31.36 7.93 -7.10
N ALA A 36 31.76 6.70 -7.40
CA ALA A 36 31.47 6.04 -8.68
C ALA A 36 30.29 5.06 -8.61
N VAL A 37 29.99 4.49 -7.44
CA VAL A 37 28.79 3.65 -7.24
C VAL A 37 27.51 4.48 -7.35
N SER A 38 27.52 5.72 -6.86
CA SER A 38 26.41 6.68 -7.02
C SER A 38 26.19 7.16 -8.46
N LYS A 39 27.08 6.77 -9.39
CA LYS A 39 26.99 7.10 -10.83
C LYS A 39 26.62 5.90 -11.69
N LEU A 40 26.52 4.69 -11.13
CA LEU A 40 26.13 3.50 -11.89
C LEU A 40 24.62 3.53 -12.15
N SER A 41 24.26 3.21 -13.39
CA SER A 41 22.88 2.95 -13.77
C SER A 41 22.36 1.68 -13.10
N LEU A 42 21.04 1.61 -12.91
CA LEU A 42 20.42 0.39 -12.37
C LEU A 42 20.75 -0.84 -13.23
N LYS A 43 20.90 -0.64 -14.54
CA LYS A 43 21.30 -1.69 -15.50
C LYS A 43 22.69 -2.25 -15.19
N GLU A 44 23.68 -1.39 -14.93
CA GLU A 44 25.05 -1.81 -14.62
C GLU A 44 25.12 -2.50 -13.26
N ILE A 45 24.37 -2.01 -12.28
CA ILE A 45 24.23 -2.63 -10.95
C ILE A 45 23.66 -4.05 -11.10
N ASN A 46 22.59 -4.21 -11.88
CA ASN A 46 21.98 -5.50 -12.17
C ASN A 46 22.93 -6.46 -12.89
N GLN A 47 23.73 -5.95 -13.83
CA GLN A 47 24.72 -6.77 -14.53
C GLN A 47 25.77 -7.32 -13.56
N LYS A 48 26.37 -6.47 -12.73
CA LYS A 48 27.36 -6.89 -11.71
C LYS A 48 26.78 -7.90 -10.72
N PHE A 49 25.54 -7.68 -10.28
CA PHE A 49 24.84 -8.61 -9.40
C PHE A 49 24.63 -9.98 -10.07
N ASN A 50 24.12 -10.00 -11.30
CA ASN A 50 23.90 -11.24 -12.03
C ASN A 50 25.21 -12.00 -12.24
N ASP A 51 26.29 -11.29 -12.59
CA ASP A 51 27.62 -11.86 -12.81
C ASP A 51 28.16 -12.55 -11.56
N TYR A 52 28.01 -11.91 -10.40
CA TYR A 52 28.38 -12.50 -9.12
C TYR A 52 27.57 -13.75 -8.77
N PHE A 53 26.28 -13.79 -9.12
CA PHE A 53 25.39 -14.91 -8.83
C PHE A 53 25.38 -16.02 -9.92
N ARG A 54 26.06 -15.85 -11.06
CA ARG A 54 26.10 -16.87 -12.14
C ARG A 54 26.47 -18.26 -11.65
N ASN A 55 27.48 -18.34 -10.77
CA ASN A 55 28.03 -19.59 -10.25
C ASN A 55 27.82 -19.77 -8.74
N ARG A 56 26.83 -19.08 -8.15
CA ARG A 56 26.56 -19.13 -6.70
C ARG A 56 25.14 -19.59 -6.42
N ASP A 57 24.97 -20.31 -5.30
CA ASP A 57 23.64 -20.67 -4.83
C ASP A 57 22.91 -19.44 -4.25
N TRP A 58 21.89 -18.98 -4.96
CA TRP A 58 21.04 -17.88 -4.53
C TRP A 58 20.09 -18.28 -3.39
N LYS A 59 19.81 -19.58 -3.21
CA LYS A 59 18.92 -20.11 -2.16
C LYS A 59 19.60 -20.24 -0.81
N ALA A 60 20.94 -20.22 -0.77
CA ALA A 60 21.72 -20.27 0.46
C ALA A 60 21.22 -19.22 1.47
N LYS A 61 21.10 -19.63 2.74
CA LYS A 61 20.63 -18.75 3.81
C LYS A 61 21.59 -17.57 3.95
N GLY A 62 21.07 -16.35 3.86
CA GLY A 62 21.90 -15.14 3.94
C GLY A 62 22.68 -14.81 2.66
N SER A 63 22.36 -15.42 1.51
CA SER A 63 23.03 -15.15 0.23
C SER A 63 23.02 -13.68 -0.19
N GLY A 64 22.06 -12.89 0.30
CA GLY A 64 21.87 -11.49 -0.11
C GLY A 64 21.05 -11.32 -1.38
N TYR A 65 20.65 -12.42 -2.05
CA TYR A 65 19.90 -12.37 -3.30
C TYR A 65 18.52 -11.73 -3.13
N LYS A 66 17.70 -12.23 -2.20
CA LYS A 66 16.35 -11.70 -1.94
C LYS A 66 16.36 -10.22 -1.52
N PRO A 67 17.22 -9.77 -0.59
CA PRO A 67 17.39 -8.35 -0.29
C PRO A 67 17.66 -7.49 -1.52
N PHE A 68 18.59 -7.90 -2.39
CA PHE A 68 18.88 -7.15 -3.62
C PHE A 68 17.67 -7.08 -4.55
N LYS A 69 16.96 -8.19 -4.81
CA LYS A 69 15.78 -8.18 -5.68
C LYS A 69 14.67 -7.27 -5.16
N ARG A 70 14.49 -7.15 -3.83
CA ARG A 70 13.54 -6.18 -3.24
C ARG A 70 14.00 -4.74 -3.43
N TRP A 71 15.30 -4.51 -3.28
CA TRP A 71 15.90 -3.20 -3.53
C TRP A 71 15.73 -2.80 -5.01
N GLU A 72 16.06 -3.67 -5.95
CA GLU A 72 15.89 -3.43 -7.38
C GLU A 72 14.42 -3.15 -7.74
N ASP A 73 13.49 -3.96 -7.22
CA ASP A 73 12.05 -3.78 -7.48
C ASP A 73 11.52 -2.44 -6.97
N HIS A 74 12.03 -1.98 -5.83
CA HIS A 74 11.74 -0.65 -5.32
C HIS A 74 12.30 0.43 -6.26
N TRP A 75 13.60 0.39 -6.53
CA TRP A 75 14.33 1.47 -7.21
C TRP A 75 14.09 1.57 -8.71
N LYS A 76 13.60 0.52 -9.38
CA LYS A 76 13.25 0.56 -10.81
C LYS A 76 12.23 1.64 -11.17
N ASN A 77 11.41 2.06 -10.20
CA ASN A 77 10.39 3.11 -10.37
C ASN A 77 10.88 4.51 -9.96
N TYR A 78 12.10 4.63 -9.44
CA TYR A 78 12.70 5.86 -8.93
C TYR A 78 14.03 6.13 -9.64
N LEU A 79 13.97 6.20 -10.97
CA LEU A 79 15.14 6.40 -11.82
C LEU A 79 15.14 7.81 -12.43
N HIS A 80 16.32 8.42 -12.45
CA HIS A 80 16.63 9.61 -13.22
C HIS A 80 17.59 9.24 -14.35
N ASN A 81 17.12 9.28 -15.59
CA ASN A 81 17.90 8.90 -16.79
C ASN A 81 18.57 7.51 -16.69
N GLY A 82 17.88 6.53 -16.06
CA GLY A 82 18.38 5.17 -15.87
C GLY A 82 19.27 4.96 -14.63
N ASN A 83 19.65 6.03 -13.94
CA ASN A 83 20.35 5.99 -12.66
C ASN A 83 19.37 6.05 -11.51
N VAL A 84 19.75 5.49 -10.35
CA VAL A 84 18.96 5.65 -9.13
C VAL A 84 18.86 7.13 -8.78
N ALA A 85 17.64 7.65 -8.64
CA ALA A 85 17.40 9.07 -8.40
C ALA A 85 18.09 9.54 -7.10
N ALA A 86 18.67 10.75 -7.14
CA ALA A 86 19.36 11.30 -5.98
C ALA A 86 18.37 11.60 -4.84
N PRO A 87 18.79 11.49 -3.56
CA PRO A 87 17.92 11.81 -2.42
C PRO A 87 17.32 13.22 -2.49
N SER A 88 18.07 14.19 -3.01
CA SER A 88 17.62 15.58 -3.19
C SER A 88 16.47 15.69 -4.21
N GLU A 89 16.52 14.90 -5.28
CA GLU A 89 15.49 14.87 -6.31
C GLU A 89 14.20 14.23 -5.76
N LEU A 90 14.31 13.09 -5.09
CA LEU A 90 13.17 12.46 -4.41
C LEU A 90 12.53 13.39 -3.39
N TRP A 91 13.34 14.13 -2.64
CA TRP A 91 12.86 15.14 -1.69
C TRP A 91 12.12 16.29 -2.39
N SER A 92 12.65 16.75 -3.53
CA SER A 92 12.00 17.79 -4.33
C SER A 92 10.65 17.32 -4.90
N ALA A 93 10.58 16.09 -5.42
CA ALA A 93 9.36 15.49 -5.92
C ALA A 93 8.33 15.30 -4.79
N TRP A 94 8.77 14.90 -3.60
CA TRP A 94 7.91 14.82 -2.42
C TRP A 94 7.35 16.19 -2.02
N LYS A 95 8.20 17.24 -1.99
CA LYS A 95 7.75 18.61 -1.72
C LYS A 95 6.75 19.10 -2.77
N GLN A 96 7.00 18.81 -4.05
CA GLN A 96 6.06 19.12 -5.14
C GLN A 96 4.73 18.40 -4.95
N LYS A 97 4.74 17.08 -4.69
CA LYS A 97 3.52 16.31 -4.39
C LYS A 97 2.74 16.91 -3.21
N LYS A 98 3.42 17.38 -2.17
CA LYS A 98 2.79 18.03 -1.01
C LYS A 98 2.26 19.43 -1.35
N ALA A 99 2.94 20.18 -2.21
CA ALA A 99 2.56 21.52 -2.65
C ALA A 99 1.44 21.50 -3.70
N ILE A 100 1.31 20.41 -4.46
CA ILE A 100 0.10 20.10 -5.22
C ILE A 100 -0.99 19.84 -4.18
N ALA A 101 -1.67 20.92 -3.76
CA ALA A 101 -2.96 20.83 -3.08
C ALA A 101 -3.85 19.89 -3.91
N LYS A 102 -4.76 19.14 -3.28
CA LYS A 102 -5.76 18.31 -3.99
C LYS A 102 -6.53 19.21 -4.97
N LYS A 103 -6.01 19.34 -6.20
CA LYS A 103 -6.68 20.00 -7.29
C LYS A 103 -7.60 18.94 -7.86
N TYR A 104 -8.81 18.88 -7.30
CA TYR A 104 -9.85 18.05 -7.87
C TYR A 104 -10.00 18.45 -9.33
N ASN A 105 -9.96 17.47 -10.25
CA ASN A 105 -10.27 17.74 -11.64
C ASN A 105 -11.70 18.28 -11.71
N ASN A 106 -11.85 19.57 -11.97
CA ASN A 106 -13.15 20.26 -11.98
C ASN A 106 -14.05 19.81 -13.16
N THR A 107 -13.59 18.87 -13.97
CA THR A 107 -14.35 18.20 -15.04
C THR A 107 -15.16 17.01 -14.52
N SER A 108 -14.90 16.53 -13.31
CA SER A 108 -15.65 15.45 -12.67
C SER A 108 -16.89 16.01 -11.98
N ASN A 109 -18.07 15.54 -12.37
CA ASN A 109 -19.34 15.80 -11.68
C ASN A 109 -19.65 14.75 -10.58
N TRP A 110 -18.67 13.94 -10.19
CA TRP A 110 -18.84 12.95 -9.12
C TRP A 110 -19.12 13.65 -7.79
N THR A 111 -20.26 13.32 -7.19
CA THR A 111 -20.63 13.74 -5.84
C THR A 111 -20.35 12.59 -4.88
N THR A 112 -19.80 12.93 -3.70
CA THR A 112 -19.69 11.94 -2.63
C THR A 112 -21.09 11.68 -2.09
N LEU A 113 -21.40 10.42 -1.75
CA LEU A 113 -22.67 9.98 -1.16
C LEU A 113 -22.47 9.45 0.28
N GLY A 114 -21.46 9.98 0.99
CA GLY A 114 -21.18 9.61 2.37
C GLY A 114 -20.52 8.23 2.57
N PRO A 115 -20.51 7.70 3.81
CA PRO A 115 -21.06 8.32 5.02
C PRO A 115 -20.28 9.58 5.44
N TYR A 116 -20.99 10.62 5.92
CA TYR A 116 -20.40 11.92 6.29
C TYR A 116 -20.17 12.10 7.80
N THR A 117 -20.63 11.16 8.63
CA THR A 117 -20.81 11.32 10.08
C THR A 117 -19.72 10.68 10.94
N THR A 118 -18.51 10.50 10.42
CA THR A 118 -17.47 9.78 11.16
C THR A 118 -16.28 10.69 11.50
N ASN A 119 -16.03 10.87 12.80
CA ASN A 119 -14.89 11.62 13.35
C ASN A 119 -13.53 10.89 13.20
N ALA A 120 -13.33 9.99 12.22
CA ALA A 120 -12.17 9.11 12.20
C ALA A 120 -11.21 9.30 11.00
N LYS A 121 -9.95 8.95 11.26
CA LYS A 121 -8.76 9.16 10.41
C LYS A 121 -8.75 8.22 9.18
N ALA A 122 -7.76 8.44 8.30
CA ALA A 122 -7.54 7.77 7.01
C ALA A 122 -7.93 6.28 6.97
N GLY A 123 -8.75 5.90 5.98
CA GLY A 123 -9.24 4.53 5.77
C GLY A 123 -10.77 4.38 5.82
N GLN A 124 -11.51 5.44 6.21
CA GLN A 124 -12.97 5.45 6.15
C GLN A 124 -13.49 5.66 4.73
N GLY A 125 -14.57 4.96 4.38
CA GLY A 125 -15.11 4.89 3.03
C GLY A 125 -14.54 3.75 2.17
N ARG A 126 -13.70 2.87 2.73
CA ARG A 126 -13.34 1.63 2.03
C ARG A 126 -14.57 0.72 1.96
N VAL A 127 -15.05 0.53 0.74
CA VAL A 127 -16.17 -0.34 0.41
C VAL A 127 -15.61 -1.55 -0.34
N ASN A 128 -15.95 -2.75 0.12
CA ASN A 128 -15.64 -3.98 -0.60
C ASN A 128 -16.71 -4.31 -1.65
N THR A 129 -17.97 -3.99 -1.36
CA THR A 129 -19.11 -4.35 -2.19
C THR A 129 -20.26 -3.36 -2.08
N PHE A 130 -21.00 -3.18 -3.17
CA PHE A 130 -22.16 -2.31 -3.30
C PHE A 130 -23.22 -3.03 -4.13
N ILE A 131 -24.47 -3.00 -3.66
CA ILE A 131 -25.61 -3.57 -4.39
C ILE A 131 -26.84 -2.68 -4.23
N ILE A 132 -27.66 -2.61 -5.28
CA ILE A 132 -28.97 -1.97 -5.28
C ILE A 132 -30.01 -3.07 -5.09
N ASP A 133 -31.00 -2.81 -4.24
CA ASP A 133 -32.12 -3.73 -4.04
C ASP A 133 -32.87 -3.98 -5.37
N PRO A 134 -33.02 -5.25 -5.81
CA PRO A 134 -33.67 -5.58 -7.08
C PRO A 134 -35.15 -5.16 -7.12
N ASN A 135 -35.80 -5.02 -5.97
CA ASN A 135 -37.21 -4.63 -5.88
C ASN A 135 -37.41 -3.15 -5.52
N ASN A 136 -36.33 -2.42 -5.19
CA ASN A 136 -36.43 -1.01 -4.83
C ASN A 136 -35.17 -0.22 -5.19
N ALA A 137 -35.19 0.49 -6.32
CA ALA A 137 -34.09 1.29 -6.81
C ALA A 137 -33.69 2.49 -5.90
N ASN A 138 -34.41 2.77 -4.82
CA ASN A 138 -34.01 3.76 -3.81
C ASN A 138 -33.18 3.16 -2.67
N THR A 139 -33.16 1.83 -2.54
CA THR A 139 -32.52 1.12 -1.43
C THR A 139 -31.18 0.54 -1.86
N TYR A 140 -30.12 1.01 -1.21
CA TYR A 140 -28.74 0.59 -1.48
C TYR A 140 -28.13 -0.10 -0.27
N TYR A 141 -27.20 -1.02 -0.52
CA TYR A 141 -26.43 -1.70 0.50
C TYR A 141 -24.94 -1.63 0.19
N VAL A 142 -24.13 -1.43 1.23
CA VAL A 142 -22.68 -1.32 1.16
C VAL A 142 -22.04 -2.22 2.19
N GLY A 143 -21.05 -3.02 1.77
CA GLY A 143 -20.26 -3.87 2.64
C GLY A 143 -18.88 -3.27 2.89
N ALA A 144 -18.53 -3.10 4.15
CA ALA A 144 -17.22 -2.61 4.56
C ALA A 144 -16.36 -3.75 5.14
N PRO A 145 -15.04 -3.77 4.89
CA PRO A 145 -14.14 -4.82 5.38
C PRO A 145 -13.96 -4.83 6.90
N SER A 146 -14.27 -3.74 7.59
CA SER A 146 -14.14 -3.61 9.05
C SER A 146 -15.19 -2.64 9.61
N GLY A 147 -16.34 -2.58 8.95
CA GLY A 147 -17.40 -1.62 9.29
C GLY A 147 -18.81 -2.16 9.07
N GLY A 148 -18.97 -3.43 8.71
CA GLY A 148 -20.27 -4.08 8.60
C GLY A 148 -21.03 -3.80 7.31
N LEU A 149 -22.31 -4.17 7.32
CA LEU A 149 -23.29 -3.87 6.30
C LEU A 149 -23.98 -2.53 6.61
N TRP A 150 -24.05 -1.67 5.61
CA TRP A 150 -24.75 -0.39 5.68
C TRP A 150 -25.90 -0.38 4.69
N LYS A 151 -27.01 0.24 5.08
CA LYS A 151 -28.20 0.42 4.24
C LYS A 151 -28.49 1.90 4.05
N SER A 152 -28.89 2.27 2.85
CA SER A 152 -29.54 3.53 2.54
C SER A 152 -30.91 3.26 1.94
N THR A 153 -31.90 4.10 2.23
CA THR A 153 -33.25 4.06 1.64
C THR A 153 -33.55 5.28 0.77
N ASP A 154 -32.56 6.15 0.56
CA ASP A 154 -32.69 7.43 -0.11
C ASP A 154 -31.60 7.68 -1.16
N LYS A 155 -31.22 6.59 -1.86
CA LYS A 155 -30.18 6.58 -2.91
C LYS A 155 -28.80 7.01 -2.42
N GLY A 156 -28.45 6.65 -1.19
CA GLY A 156 -27.14 6.90 -0.60
C GLY A 156 -26.99 8.29 0.02
N LYS A 157 -28.07 9.05 0.25
CA LYS A 157 -27.95 10.35 0.94
C LYS A 157 -27.69 10.14 2.44
N ASN A 158 -28.38 9.18 3.04
CA ASN A 158 -28.23 8.77 4.43
C ASN A 158 -27.96 7.27 4.51
N TRP A 159 -27.18 6.87 5.51
CA TRP A 159 -26.77 5.49 5.73
C TRP A 159 -26.98 5.07 7.18
N THR A 160 -27.45 3.83 7.37
CA THR A 160 -27.70 3.20 8.67
C THR A 160 -26.93 1.87 8.73
N PRO A 161 -26.17 1.61 9.80
CA PRO A 161 -25.51 0.32 9.99
C PRO A 161 -26.55 -0.77 10.32
N LEU A 162 -26.34 -1.99 9.82
CA LEU A 162 -27.23 -3.14 10.05
C LEU A 162 -26.60 -4.27 10.86
N THR A 163 -25.30 -4.21 11.13
CA THR A 163 -24.53 -5.33 11.70
C THR A 163 -23.65 -4.91 12.87
N ASP A 164 -23.96 -3.80 13.56
CA ASP A 164 -23.16 -3.31 14.69
C ASP A 164 -23.14 -4.30 15.86
N ASP A 165 -24.21 -5.10 15.99
CA ASP A 165 -24.34 -6.13 17.04
C ASP A 165 -23.79 -7.51 16.62
N LEU A 166 -23.23 -7.64 15.40
CA LEU A 166 -22.66 -8.92 14.95
C LEU A 166 -21.18 -9.06 15.38
N PRO A 167 -20.75 -10.28 15.79
CA PRO A 167 -19.38 -10.53 16.24
C PRO A 167 -18.35 -10.44 15.10
N GLN A 168 -18.79 -10.53 13.84
CA GLN A 168 -17.97 -10.39 12.65
C GLN A 168 -18.53 -9.27 11.76
N ILE A 169 -17.69 -8.28 11.46
CA ILE A 169 -18.10 -7.03 10.78
C ILE A 169 -17.45 -6.85 9.40
N GLY A 170 -16.71 -7.84 8.91
CA GLY A 170 -16.13 -7.81 7.58
C GLY A 170 -17.11 -8.32 6.53
N VAL A 171 -17.61 -7.43 5.67
CA VAL A 171 -18.54 -7.79 4.58
C VAL A 171 -17.83 -7.63 3.24
N SER A 172 -17.77 -8.71 2.45
CA SER A 172 -17.15 -8.72 1.11
C SER A 172 -18.07 -9.20 0.01
N GLY A 173 -19.22 -9.77 0.34
CA GLY A 173 -20.29 -10.12 -0.59
C GLY A 173 -21.63 -9.68 -0.04
N ILE A 174 -22.56 -9.32 -0.91
CA ILE A 174 -23.96 -9.09 -0.55
C ILE A 174 -24.81 -9.73 -1.65
N ALA A 175 -25.80 -10.54 -1.26
CA ALA A 175 -26.84 -11.01 -2.15
C ALA A 175 -28.21 -10.75 -1.53
N ILE A 176 -29.15 -10.29 -2.35
CA ILE A 176 -30.53 -9.98 -1.93
C ILE A 176 -31.44 -10.98 -2.63
N ASP A 177 -32.37 -11.58 -1.91
CA ASP A 177 -33.37 -12.46 -2.53
C ASP A 177 -34.24 -11.64 -3.49
N PRO A 178 -34.28 -11.99 -4.80
CA PRO A 178 -35.05 -11.25 -5.79
C PRO A 178 -36.56 -11.26 -5.53
N LYS A 179 -37.09 -12.24 -4.77
CA LYS A 179 -38.52 -12.31 -4.44
C LYS A 179 -38.86 -11.63 -3.12
N ASN A 180 -37.88 -11.42 -2.24
CA ASN A 180 -38.10 -10.85 -0.92
C ASN A 180 -36.88 -10.06 -0.42
N SER A 181 -36.93 -8.73 -0.55
CA SER A 181 -35.84 -7.84 -0.15
C SER A 181 -35.54 -7.78 1.34
N ASN A 182 -36.32 -8.45 2.19
CA ASN A 182 -36.01 -8.60 3.61
C ASN A 182 -34.99 -9.73 3.88
N ILE A 183 -34.66 -10.54 2.87
CA ILE A 183 -33.68 -11.62 2.98
C ILE A 183 -32.38 -11.19 2.30
N ILE A 184 -31.32 -11.07 3.10
CA ILE A 184 -30.00 -10.60 2.67
C ILE A 184 -28.94 -11.58 3.16
N TYR A 185 -28.00 -11.93 2.30
CA TYR A 185 -26.83 -12.77 2.59
C TYR A 185 -25.56 -11.92 2.53
N ILE A 186 -24.67 -12.09 3.52
CA ILE A 186 -23.40 -11.35 3.67
C ILE A 186 -22.22 -12.26 4.03
#